data_AF-A0A976QCN3-F1
#
_entry.id   AF-A0A976QCN3-F1
#
_cell.length_a   1.000
_cell.length_b   1.000
_cell.length_c   1.000
_cell.angle_alpha   90.00
_cell.angle_beta   90.00
_cell.angle_gamma   90.00
#
_symmetry.space_group_name_H-M   'P 1'
#
loop_
_entity.id
_entity.type
_entity.pdbx_description
1 polymer ?
#
loop_
_entity_poly.entity_id
_entity_poly.type
_entity_poly.pdbx_seq_one_letter_code
_entity_poly.pdbx_strand_id
1 'polypeptide(L)'
;MSDFFQNGIITTLHDVGGRLGSDLEQEVARHAEHCPITLVLPCLFSELEGVALNRIIDTLSRVSYIKRIIIGLDRADASSFKMALSYFGRLPQPHQVIWNDGPRVNSLLGDLHSLGLAPREKGKGHNLWICFGLLQATRLEGVVAIHDCDIVNYNSRLLARLVYPLIQPSSNYVLAKAYYARVSENKLYGRVSRLFVTPLLRALKRSLPPSRYLDFLDSFRYPLAGECAMHVDVIRRLHLTTHWGLEIGILSEVFRDYSTRQICQVDIADTYDHKHQPIGHSSHLTGLNRMCRDISVSVLQGLAAQGQVLDLGHVRTIVTAYQRIVLDLMDSYADVAAINGLTIDRGSEAMAAKIFAESLYEAGKRFVEEDCSSPLTPTWDEVTRSHPEILERLQSAVALDRAEYNSN
;
A
#
# COMPACT_ATOMS: atom_id res chain seq x y z
N MET A 1 19.19 22.56 -2.68
CA MET A 1 19.84 21.62 -1.74
C MET A 1 18.76 20.68 -1.25
N SER A 2 18.86 19.41 -1.62
CA SER A 2 18.13 18.33 -0.95
C SER A 2 18.70 18.16 0.47
N ASP A 3 17.84 17.97 1.45
CA ASP A 3 18.22 17.69 2.83
C ASP A 3 18.39 16.16 3.00
N PHE A 4 19.37 15.73 3.79
CA PHE A 4 19.65 14.32 4.11
C PHE A 4 19.33 13.98 5.57
N PHE A 5 18.69 14.91 6.29
CA PHE A 5 18.28 14.77 7.68
C PHE A 5 17.53 13.45 7.93
N GLN A 6 17.99 12.73 8.95
CA GLN A 6 17.34 11.52 9.45
C GLN A 6 16.48 11.89 10.66
N ASN A 7 15.20 11.56 10.59
CA ASN A 7 14.25 11.80 11.68
C ASN A 7 13.49 10.50 11.98
N GLY A 8 13.10 10.34 13.24
CA GLY A 8 12.38 9.16 13.70
C GLY A 8 13.30 7.97 13.94
N ILE A 9 12.71 6.77 13.92
CA ILE A 9 13.39 5.53 14.33
C ILE A 9 13.65 4.53 13.20
N ILE A 10 13.34 4.93 11.95
CA ILE A 10 13.65 4.19 10.71
C ILE A 10 14.62 4.99 9.84
N THR A 11 15.30 4.33 8.90
CA THR A 11 16.18 5.04 7.95
C THR A 11 15.38 5.71 6.83
N THR A 12 15.74 6.94 6.47
CA THR A 12 15.22 7.66 5.30
C THR A 12 16.30 7.76 4.21
N LEU A 13 16.07 7.13 3.06
CA LEU A 13 16.97 7.16 1.91
C LEU A 13 16.54 8.25 0.93
N HIS A 14 17.23 9.39 0.99
CA HIS A 14 16.92 10.58 0.20
C HIS A 14 17.43 10.49 -1.24
N ASP A 15 16.77 11.16 -2.18
CA ASP A 15 17.38 11.48 -3.46
C ASP A 15 18.16 12.80 -3.34
N VAL A 16 19.47 12.71 -3.15
CA VAL A 16 20.33 13.89 -3.06
C VAL A 16 20.80 14.40 -4.44
N GLY A 17 20.32 13.79 -5.52
CA GLY A 17 20.80 14.06 -6.87
C GLY A 17 22.18 13.46 -7.14
N GLY A 18 22.66 13.60 -8.38
CA GLY A 18 24.01 13.20 -8.79
C GLY A 18 24.18 11.77 -9.31
N ARG A 19 23.21 10.87 -9.06
CA ARG A 19 23.20 9.53 -9.67
C ARG A 19 22.22 9.47 -10.84
N LEU A 20 22.71 9.11 -12.03
CA LEU A 20 21.86 8.91 -13.21
C LEU A 20 20.93 7.70 -13.00
N GLY A 21 19.72 7.78 -13.56
CA GLY A 21 18.75 6.68 -13.49
C GLY A 21 19.30 5.40 -14.12
N SER A 22 19.99 5.52 -15.26
CA SER A 22 20.64 4.40 -15.96
C SER A 22 21.66 3.66 -15.07
N ASP A 23 22.46 4.40 -14.31
CA ASP A 23 23.53 3.82 -13.48
C ASP A 23 22.94 3.09 -12.28
N LEU A 24 21.81 3.57 -11.76
CA LEU A 24 21.04 2.85 -10.75
C LEU A 24 20.44 1.57 -11.33
N GLU A 25 19.78 1.64 -12.48
CA GLU A 25 19.15 0.48 -13.12
C GLU A 25 20.15 -0.61 -13.50
N GLN A 26 21.34 -0.24 -14.00
CA GLN A 26 22.41 -1.19 -14.29
C GLN A 26 22.92 -1.91 -13.03
N GLU A 27 23.03 -1.21 -11.90
CA GLU A 27 23.42 -1.83 -10.63
C GLU A 27 22.31 -2.71 -10.05
N VAL A 28 21.05 -2.26 -10.13
CA VAL A 28 19.89 -3.07 -9.78
C VAL A 28 19.87 -4.35 -10.61
N ALA A 29 20.14 -4.29 -11.91
CA ALA A 29 20.21 -5.46 -12.77
C ALA A 29 21.29 -6.46 -12.33
N ARG A 30 22.49 -5.99 -11.97
CA ARG A 30 23.57 -6.84 -11.44
C ARG A 30 23.18 -7.52 -10.12
N HIS A 31 22.53 -6.78 -9.21
CA HIS A 31 22.09 -7.36 -7.94
C HIS A 31 20.90 -8.33 -8.10
N ALA A 32 20.02 -8.06 -9.07
CA ALA A 32 18.86 -8.90 -9.38
C ALA A 32 19.23 -10.32 -9.86
N GLU A 33 20.46 -10.53 -10.34
CA GLU A 33 20.98 -11.86 -10.68
C GLU A 33 21.06 -12.78 -9.44
N HIS A 34 21.32 -12.22 -8.26
CA HIS A 34 21.46 -12.95 -7.01
C HIS A 34 20.24 -12.80 -6.09
N CYS A 35 19.49 -11.71 -6.24
CA CYS A 35 18.26 -11.44 -5.49
C CYS A 35 17.11 -11.14 -6.47
N PRO A 36 16.38 -12.16 -6.96
CA PRO A 36 15.35 -11.97 -7.97
C PRO A 36 14.26 -10.98 -7.53
N ILE A 37 13.79 -10.16 -8.47
CA ILE A 37 12.74 -9.16 -8.22
C ILE A 37 11.44 -9.62 -8.86
N THR A 38 10.38 -9.72 -8.07
CA THR A 38 9.00 -9.89 -8.54
C THR A 38 8.22 -8.60 -8.38
N LEU A 39 7.50 -8.16 -9.40
CA LEU A 39 6.60 -7.02 -9.32
C LEU A 39 5.15 -7.49 -9.22
N VAL A 40 4.41 -7.00 -8.23
CA VAL A 40 2.99 -7.27 -8.04
C VAL A 40 2.19 -6.02 -8.38
N LEU A 41 1.19 -6.19 -9.24
CA LEU A 41 0.30 -5.13 -9.73
C LEU A 41 -1.15 -5.49 -9.38
N PRO A 42 -1.69 -5.03 -8.23
CA PRO A 42 -3.12 -5.15 -7.95
C PRO A 42 -3.88 -4.17 -8.85
N CYS A 43 -4.76 -4.71 -9.70
CA CYS A 43 -5.39 -3.95 -10.78
C CYS A 43 -6.91 -4.13 -10.79
N LEU A 44 -7.64 -3.03 -11.00
CA LEU A 44 -9.04 -3.06 -11.39
C LEU A 44 -9.14 -3.10 -12.92
N PHE A 45 -10.07 -3.87 -13.49
CA PHE A 45 -10.28 -3.88 -14.94
C PHE A 45 -10.46 -2.47 -15.55
N SER A 46 -11.14 -1.57 -14.85
CA SER A 46 -11.34 -0.17 -15.28
C SER A 46 -10.04 0.63 -15.46
N GLU A 47 -8.90 0.15 -14.94
CA GLU A 47 -7.60 0.81 -15.11
C GLU A 47 -6.96 0.50 -16.46
N LEU A 48 -7.34 -0.60 -17.12
CA LEU A 48 -6.84 -0.96 -18.46
C LEU A 48 -7.26 0.06 -19.52
N GLU A 49 -8.40 0.73 -19.30
CA GLU A 49 -8.89 1.82 -20.14
C GLU A 49 -8.15 3.15 -19.88
N GLY A 50 -7.34 3.22 -18.82
CA GLY A 50 -6.64 4.42 -18.38
C GLY A 50 -5.30 4.66 -19.08
N VAL A 51 -4.89 5.94 -19.14
CA VAL A 51 -3.58 6.36 -19.67
C VAL A 51 -2.43 5.95 -18.74
N ALA A 52 -2.67 5.92 -17.43
CA ALA A 52 -1.66 5.59 -16.42
C ALA A 52 -1.08 4.18 -16.62
N LEU A 53 -1.94 3.15 -16.68
CA LEU A 53 -1.49 1.78 -16.84
C LEU A 53 -0.75 1.55 -18.16
N ASN A 54 -1.18 2.20 -19.25
CA ASN A 54 -0.47 2.13 -20.53
C ASN A 54 0.98 2.59 -20.41
N ARG A 55 1.21 3.73 -19.74
CA ARG A 55 2.56 4.25 -19.47
C ARG A 55 3.36 3.31 -18.58
N ILE A 56 2.73 2.70 -17.56
CA ILE A 56 3.36 1.72 -16.68
C ILE A 56 3.85 0.53 -17.51
N ILE A 57 3.00 -0.07 -18.35
CA ILE A 57 3.37 -1.21 -19.19
C ILE A 57 4.46 -0.86 -20.20
N ASP A 58 4.38 0.31 -20.85
CA ASP A 58 5.41 0.76 -21.78
C ASP A 58 6.77 0.96 -21.08
N THR A 59 6.76 1.47 -19.86
CA THR A 59 7.98 1.63 -19.04
C THR A 59 8.51 0.27 -18.62
N LEU A 60 7.66 -0.59 -18.05
CA LEU A 60 8.03 -1.91 -17.58
C LEU A 60 8.57 -2.79 -18.70
N SER A 61 8.08 -2.65 -19.94
CA SER A 61 8.57 -3.42 -21.09
C SER A 61 10.07 -3.25 -21.36
N ARG A 62 10.67 -2.16 -20.86
CA ARG A 62 12.10 -1.83 -21.01
C ARG A 62 12.94 -2.21 -19.79
N VAL A 63 12.31 -2.62 -18.69
CA VAL A 63 12.99 -2.97 -17.44
C VAL A 63 13.47 -4.42 -17.50
N SER A 64 14.79 -4.61 -17.55
CA SER A 64 15.42 -5.93 -17.74
C SER A 64 15.58 -6.76 -16.47
N TYR A 65 15.54 -6.13 -15.29
CA TYR A 65 15.85 -6.77 -14.01
C TYR A 65 14.65 -7.40 -13.29
N ILE A 66 13.45 -7.29 -13.85
CA ILE A 66 12.24 -7.92 -13.29
C ILE A 66 12.22 -9.39 -13.71
N LYS A 67 12.29 -10.29 -12.72
CA LYS A 67 12.23 -11.74 -12.96
C LYS A 67 10.82 -12.19 -13.36
N ARG A 68 9.80 -11.59 -12.75
CA ARG A 68 8.38 -11.94 -12.96
C ARG A 68 7.45 -10.79 -12.59
N ILE A 69 6.30 -10.73 -13.26
CA ILE A 69 5.19 -9.84 -12.92
C ILE A 69 3.96 -10.66 -12.54
N ILE A 70 3.34 -10.38 -11.41
CA ILE A 70 2.06 -10.95 -10.99
C ILE A 70 1.03 -9.82 -11.03
N ILE A 71 -0.03 -9.99 -11.82
CA ILE A 71 -1.13 -9.04 -11.92
C ILE A 71 -2.37 -9.69 -11.31
N GLY A 72 -2.94 -9.08 -10.28
CA GLY A 72 -4.22 -9.51 -9.72
C GLY A 72 -5.35 -8.64 -10.28
N LEU A 73 -6.23 -9.22 -11.09
CA LEU A 73 -7.29 -8.50 -11.80
C LEU A 73 -8.62 -8.65 -11.06
N ASP A 74 -9.10 -7.54 -10.52
CA ASP A 74 -10.42 -7.41 -9.89
C ASP A 74 -11.43 -6.75 -10.84
N ARG A 75 -12.72 -7.02 -10.58
CA ARG A 75 -13.88 -6.49 -11.29
C ARG A 75 -13.87 -6.77 -12.79
N ALA A 76 -13.45 -7.98 -13.17
CA ALA A 76 -13.47 -8.45 -14.54
C ALA A 76 -14.49 -9.58 -14.71
N ASP A 77 -15.19 -9.60 -15.85
CA ASP A 77 -15.88 -10.79 -16.36
C ASP A 77 -14.97 -11.57 -17.33
N ALA A 78 -15.49 -12.64 -17.95
CA ALA A 78 -14.72 -13.48 -18.88
C ALA A 78 -14.18 -12.69 -20.08
N SER A 79 -14.98 -11.76 -20.63
CA SER A 79 -14.58 -10.95 -21.78
C SER A 79 -13.50 -9.93 -21.42
N SER A 80 -13.66 -9.33 -20.25
CA SER A 80 -12.73 -8.39 -19.63
C SER A 80 -11.40 -9.07 -19.30
N PHE A 81 -11.44 -10.30 -18.80
CA PHE A 81 -10.24 -11.10 -18.54
C PHE A 81 -9.50 -11.47 -19.83
N LYS A 82 -10.21 -11.86 -20.90
CA LYS A 82 -9.60 -12.10 -22.21
C LYS A 82 -8.91 -10.85 -22.75
N MET A 83 -9.55 -9.68 -22.62
CA MET A 83 -8.94 -8.39 -22.98
C MET A 83 -7.68 -8.11 -22.15
N ALA A 84 -7.71 -8.39 -20.84
CA ALA A 84 -6.56 -8.21 -19.97
C ALA A 84 -5.39 -9.12 -20.35
N LEU A 85 -5.62 -10.38 -20.71
CA LEU A 85 -4.57 -11.29 -21.18
C LEU A 85 -3.86 -10.73 -22.43
N SER A 86 -4.63 -10.23 -23.40
CA SER A 86 -4.08 -9.57 -24.59
C SER A 86 -3.29 -8.31 -24.24
N TYR A 87 -3.86 -7.49 -23.34
CA TYR A 87 -3.26 -6.22 -22.90
C TYR A 87 -1.89 -6.43 -22.23
N PHE A 88 -1.80 -7.35 -21.25
CA PHE A 88 -0.56 -7.65 -20.54
C PHE A 88 0.42 -8.49 -21.37
N GLY A 89 -0.03 -9.12 -22.46
CA GLY A 89 0.82 -9.81 -23.44
C GLY A 89 1.90 -8.93 -24.08
N ARG A 90 1.80 -7.60 -23.94
CA ARG A 90 2.84 -6.61 -24.31
C ARG A 90 4.09 -6.70 -23.44
N LEU A 91 4.01 -7.28 -22.25
CA LEU A 91 5.15 -7.41 -21.33
C LEU A 91 6.07 -8.55 -21.79
N PRO A 92 7.36 -8.27 -22.08
CA PRO A 92 8.32 -9.30 -22.46
C PRO A 92 8.73 -10.20 -21.27
N GLN A 93 8.55 -9.74 -20.04
CA GLN A 93 8.85 -10.52 -18.85
C GLN A 93 7.82 -11.64 -18.66
N PRO A 94 8.21 -12.77 -18.04
CA PRO A 94 7.26 -13.76 -17.56
C PRO A 94 6.22 -13.10 -16.66
N HIS A 95 4.94 -13.20 -17.04
CA HIS A 95 3.85 -12.61 -16.27
C HIS A 95 2.68 -13.58 -16.13
N GLN A 96 1.93 -13.40 -15.03
CA GLN A 96 0.72 -14.15 -14.71
C GLN A 96 -0.39 -13.16 -14.34
N VAL A 97 -1.54 -13.28 -14.99
CA VAL A 97 -2.75 -12.51 -14.67
C VAL A 97 -3.70 -13.43 -13.91
N ILE A 98 -4.06 -13.07 -12.70
CA ILE A 98 -5.01 -13.78 -11.85
C ILE A 98 -6.38 -13.15 -12.07
N TRP A 99 -7.37 -13.95 -12.50
CA TRP A 99 -8.76 -13.50 -12.52
C TRP A 99 -9.37 -13.70 -11.13
N ASN A 100 -9.28 -12.68 -10.27
CA ASN A 100 -9.71 -12.81 -8.88
C ASN A 100 -11.22 -13.11 -8.74
N ASP A 101 -12.02 -12.56 -9.66
CA ASP A 101 -13.47 -12.83 -9.74
C ASP A 101 -13.81 -14.04 -10.64
N GLY A 102 -12.80 -14.77 -11.14
CA GLY A 102 -12.97 -15.94 -11.99
C GLY A 102 -13.62 -17.11 -11.25
N PRO A 103 -14.35 -17.99 -11.94
CA PRO A 103 -15.09 -19.08 -11.32
C PRO A 103 -14.17 -20.05 -10.55
N ARG A 104 -12.95 -20.31 -11.05
CA ARG A 104 -11.99 -21.22 -10.39
C ARG A 104 -11.41 -20.63 -9.11
N VAL A 105 -10.98 -19.37 -9.16
CA VAL A 105 -10.47 -18.66 -7.98
C VAL A 105 -11.58 -18.49 -6.94
N ASN A 106 -12.79 -18.08 -7.34
CA ASN A 106 -13.93 -17.96 -6.43
C ASN A 106 -14.32 -19.30 -5.80
N SER A 107 -14.27 -20.41 -6.54
CA SER A 107 -14.54 -21.74 -5.97
C SER A 107 -13.52 -22.10 -4.88
N LEU A 108 -12.24 -21.84 -5.13
CA LEU A 108 -11.18 -22.08 -4.15
C LEU A 108 -11.35 -21.18 -2.92
N LEU A 109 -11.65 -19.90 -3.12
CA LEU A 109 -11.92 -18.97 -2.03
C LEU A 109 -13.16 -19.36 -1.22
N GLY A 110 -14.19 -19.89 -1.87
CA GLY A 110 -15.39 -20.41 -1.20
C GLY A 110 -15.08 -21.53 -0.22
N ASP A 111 -14.22 -22.48 -0.62
CA ASP A 111 -13.73 -23.53 0.27
C ASP A 111 -12.99 -22.93 1.47
N LEU A 112 -12.05 -22.00 1.22
CA LEU A 112 -11.29 -21.35 2.29
C LEU A 112 -12.16 -20.49 3.22
N HIS A 113 -13.17 -19.79 2.69
CA HIS A 113 -14.11 -19.02 3.49
C HIS A 113 -14.92 -19.91 4.42
N SER A 114 -15.35 -21.09 3.96
CA SER A 114 -16.06 -22.06 4.80
C SER A 114 -15.23 -22.55 6.01
N LEU A 115 -13.91 -22.47 5.88
CA LEU A 115 -12.94 -22.86 6.89
C LEU A 115 -12.41 -21.66 7.71
N GLY A 116 -12.81 -20.43 7.38
CA GLY A 116 -12.25 -19.21 7.99
C GLY A 116 -10.79 -18.93 7.61
N LEU A 117 -10.29 -19.51 6.51
CA LEU A 117 -8.91 -19.44 6.04
C LEU A 117 -8.71 -18.50 4.83
N ALA A 118 -9.65 -17.58 4.60
CA ALA A 118 -9.48 -16.53 3.59
C ALA A 118 -10.10 -15.18 4.04
N PRO A 119 -9.55 -14.05 3.56
CA PRO A 119 -10.12 -12.74 3.81
C PRO A 119 -11.57 -12.63 3.31
N ARG A 120 -12.47 -12.12 4.14
CA ARG A 120 -13.91 -12.05 3.82
C ARG A 120 -14.29 -10.87 2.94
N GLU A 121 -13.61 -9.73 3.10
CA GLU A 121 -13.94 -8.52 2.37
C GLU A 121 -13.11 -8.40 1.09
N LYS A 122 -13.75 -8.02 -0.01
CA LYS A 122 -13.07 -7.67 -1.25
C LYS A 122 -12.38 -6.32 -1.14
N GLY A 123 -11.27 -6.16 -1.85
CA GLY A 123 -10.50 -4.92 -1.90
C GLY A 123 -9.04 -5.16 -2.28
N LYS A 124 -8.24 -4.10 -2.29
CA LYS A 124 -6.81 -4.16 -2.64
C LYS A 124 -6.04 -5.16 -1.76
N GLY A 125 -6.34 -5.23 -0.46
CA GLY A 125 -5.71 -6.19 0.44
C GLY A 125 -6.06 -7.64 0.12
N HIS A 126 -7.31 -7.93 -0.28
CA HIS A 126 -7.72 -9.27 -0.73
C HIS A 126 -7.04 -9.65 -2.06
N ASN A 127 -6.96 -8.71 -3.00
CA ASN A 127 -6.25 -8.89 -4.26
C ASN A 127 -4.76 -9.23 -4.03
N LEU A 128 -4.07 -8.43 -3.21
CA LEU A 128 -2.69 -8.69 -2.82
C LEU A 128 -2.53 -10.03 -2.09
N TRP A 129 -3.48 -10.38 -1.23
CA TRP A 129 -3.48 -11.67 -0.56
C TRP A 129 -3.46 -12.82 -1.56
N ILE A 130 -4.32 -12.81 -2.59
CA ILE A 130 -4.30 -13.84 -3.65
C ILE A 130 -2.98 -13.81 -4.43
N CYS A 131 -2.48 -12.62 -4.79
CA CYS A 131 -1.20 -12.46 -5.49
C CYS A 131 -0.04 -13.08 -4.70
N PHE A 132 -0.03 -12.90 -3.38
CA PHE A 132 0.97 -13.48 -2.49
C PHE A 132 0.83 -15.00 -2.35
N GLY A 133 -0.39 -15.53 -2.43
CA GLY A 133 -0.61 -16.97 -2.54
C GLY A 133 0.06 -17.54 -3.79
N LEU A 134 -0.20 -16.93 -4.95
CA LEU A 134 0.43 -17.35 -6.20
C LEU A 134 1.96 -17.20 -6.15
N LEU A 135 2.46 -16.09 -5.60
CA LEU A 135 3.89 -15.89 -5.37
C LEU A 135 4.50 -17.05 -4.57
N GLN A 136 3.90 -17.41 -3.43
CA GLN A 136 4.37 -18.52 -2.60
C GLN A 136 4.29 -19.87 -3.32
N ALA A 137 3.23 -20.11 -4.10
CA ALA A 137 3.10 -21.31 -4.92
C ALA A 137 4.26 -21.47 -5.92
N THR A 138 4.83 -20.37 -6.39
CA THR A 138 5.97 -20.41 -7.32
C THR A 138 7.33 -20.68 -6.67
N ARG A 139 7.39 -20.78 -5.32
CA ARG A 139 8.62 -20.99 -4.52
C ARG A 139 9.75 -20.03 -4.86
N LEU A 140 9.41 -18.81 -5.29
CA LEU A 140 10.40 -17.79 -5.59
C LEU A 140 10.99 -17.20 -4.32
N GLU A 141 12.28 -16.92 -4.38
CA GLU A 141 13.03 -16.17 -3.36
C GLU A 141 13.33 -14.76 -3.87
N GLY A 142 13.79 -13.89 -2.96
CA GLY A 142 14.22 -12.53 -3.28
C GLY A 142 13.25 -11.47 -2.77
N VAL A 143 13.02 -10.46 -3.60
CA VAL A 143 12.29 -9.24 -3.25
C VAL A 143 11.03 -9.11 -4.09
N VAL A 144 9.97 -8.60 -3.46
CA VAL A 144 8.70 -8.29 -4.10
C VAL A 144 8.44 -6.80 -3.97
N ALA A 145 8.20 -6.14 -5.10
CA ALA A 145 7.70 -4.78 -5.16
C ALA A 145 6.21 -4.77 -5.45
N ILE A 146 5.47 -3.84 -4.86
CA ILE A 146 4.04 -3.62 -5.07
C ILE A 146 3.87 -2.20 -5.57
N HIS A 147 3.26 -2.02 -6.74
CA HIS A 147 2.93 -0.70 -7.30
C HIS A 147 1.46 -0.61 -7.68
N ASP A 148 0.88 0.56 -7.46
CA ASP A 148 -0.47 0.85 -7.93
C ASP A 148 -0.51 1.00 -9.46
N CYS A 149 -1.65 0.65 -10.05
CA CYS A 149 -1.85 0.68 -11.50
C CYS A 149 -2.37 2.03 -12.02
N ASP A 150 -2.48 3.04 -11.15
CA ASP A 150 -3.04 4.36 -11.45
C ASP A 150 -2.01 5.51 -11.40
N ILE A 151 -0.71 5.18 -11.40
CA ILE A 151 0.41 6.13 -11.39
C ILE A 151 0.58 6.80 -12.76
N VAL A 152 0.25 8.09 -12.86
CA VAL A 152 0.20 8.83 -14.13
C VAL A 152 1.60 9.16 -14.66
N ASN A 153 2.54 9.48 -13.76
CA ASN A 153 3.89 9.90 -14.11
C ASN A 153 4.95 8.81 -13.86
N TYR A 154 4.55 7.54 -14.00
CA TYR A 154 5.40 6.38 -13.79
C TYR A 154 6.69 6.43 -14.62
N ASN A 155 7.80 6.03 -14.00
CA ASN A 155 9.12 5.91 -14.64
C ASN A 155 9.90 4.74 -14.02
N SER A 156 10.93 4.25 -14.70
CA SER A 156 11.72 3.08 -14.28
C SER A 156 12.58 3.33 -13.04
N ARG A 157 13.00 4.59 -12.81
CA ARG A 157 13.76 5.00 -11.61
C ARG A 157 12.96 4.77 -10.33
N LEU A 158 11.63 4.91 -10.37
CA LEU A 158 10.73 4.65 -9.25
C LEU A 158 10.94 3.24 -8.70
N LEU A 159 10.80 2.23 -9.56
CA LEU A 159 11.00 0.82 -9.20
C LEU A 159 12.44 0.58 -8.74
N ALA A 160 13.42 1.08 -9.51
CA ALA A 160 14.83 0.87 -9.23
C ALA A 160 15.21 1.38 -7.84
N ARG A 161 14.77 2.59 -7.46
CA ARG A 161 15.04 3.18 -6.15
C ARG A 161 14.36 2.40 -5.04
N LEU A 162 13.13 1.96 -5.24
CA LEU A 162 12.36 1.23 -4.23
C LEU A 162 12.99 -0.11 -3.86
N VAL A 163 13.48 -0.88 -4.84
CA VAL A 163 14.04 -2.22 -4.62
C VAL A 163 15.52 -2.21 -4.26
N TYR A 164 16.28 -1.19 -4.67
CA TYR A 164 17.72 -1.09 -4.43
C TYR A 164 18.17 -1.39 -2.99
N PRO A 165 17.57 -0.79 -1.94
CA PRO A 165 18.01 -1.07 -0.57
C PRO A 165 17.79 -2.51 -0.10
N LEU A 166 16.98 -3.31 -0.78
CA LEU A 166 16.69 -4.69 -0.40
C LEU A 166 17.59 -5.70 -1.11
N ILE A 167 18.08 -5.34 -2.30
CA ILE A 167 18.90 -6.23 -3.13
C ILE A 167 20.40 -5.94 -3.02
N GLN A 168 20.79 -4.78 -2.48
CA GLN A 168 22.18 -4.43 -2.28
C GLN A 168 22.82 -5.37 -1.22
N PRO A 169 23.90 -6.11 -1.54
CA PRO A 169 24.43 -7.16 -0.66
C PRO A 169 24.89 -6.70 0.73
N SER A 170 25.29 -5.44 0.89
CA SER A 170 25.71 -4.88 2.19
C SER A 170 24.55 -4.33 3.03
N SER A 171 23.33 -4.40 2.51
CA SER A 171 22.13 -3.90 3.17
C SER A 171 21.47 -4.98 4.02
N ASN A 172 20.81 -4.56 5.10
CA ASN A 172 20.05 -5.43 6.01
C ASN A 172 18.56 -5.05 6.06
N TYR A 173 18.07 -4.27 5.10
CA TYR A 173 16.66 -3.87 5.04
C TYR A 173 15.79 -5.05 4.58
N VAL A 174 14.64 -5.21 5.21
CA VAL A 174 13.62 -6.20 4.84
C VAL A 174 12.37 -5.56 4.23
N LEU A 175 12.14 -4.28 4.52
CA LEU A 175 11.03 -3.46 4.01
C LEU A 175 11.56 -2.09 3.56
N ALA A 176 11.17 -1.70 2.35
CA ALA A 176 11.34 -0.37 1.80
C ALA A 176 9.97 0.25 1.50
N LYS A 177 9.64 1.36 2.16
CA LYS A 177 8.41 2.14 1.91
C LYS A 177 8.72 3.34 1.02
N ALA A 178 7.95 3.56 -0.05
CA ALA A 178 8.09 4.78 -0.81
C ALA A 178 7.67 6.03 -0.02
N TYR A 179 8.34 7.15 -0.29
CA TYR A 179 7.82 8.48 -0.04
C TYR A 179 8.06 9.39 -1.24
N TYR A 180 7.19 10.39 -1.41
CA TYR A 180 7.19 11.29 -2.56
C TYR A 180 6.28 12.49 -2.34
N ALA A 181 6.61 13.63 -2.93
CA ALA A 181 5.73 14.79 -2.92
C ALA A 181 4.57 14.62 -3.90
N ARG A 182 3.32 14.79 -3.42
CA ARG A 182 2.12 14.69 -4.25
C ARG A 182 1.69 16.07 -4.74
N VAL A 183 2.21 16.44 -5.90
CA VAL A 183 1.97 17.75 -6.53
C VAL A 183 1.62 17.54 -7.99
N SER A 184 0.46 18.05 -8.42
CA SER A 184 0.02 18.06 -9.81
C SER A 184 -0.89 19.26 -10.04
N GLU A 185 -1.05 19.70 -11.29
CA GLU A 185 -1.95 20.81 -11.67
C GLU A 185 -1.86 22.07 -10.77
N ASN A 186 -0.65 22.44 -10.35
CA ASN A 186 -0.39 23.54 -9.40
C ASN A 186 -1.14 23.43 -8.06
N LYS A 187 -1.34 22.20 -7.54
CA LYS A 187 -2.05 21.92 -6.29
C LYS A 187 -1.32 20.88 -5.43
N LEU A 188 -1.53 20.96 -4.12
CA LEU A 188 -1.07 19.94 -3.16
C LEU A 188 -2.13 18.84 -2.94
N TYR A 189 -1.77 17.60 -3.23
CA TYR A 189 -2.63 16.43 -3.00
C TYR A 189 -2.29 15.71 -1.68
N GLY A 190 -2.89 14.53 -1.47
CA GLY A 190 -2.64 13.71 -0.28
C GLY A 190 -3.40 14.20 0.97
N ARG A 191 -4.63 14.69 0.82
CA ARG A 191 -5.45 15.20 1.95
C ARG A 191 -5.54 14.21 3.11
N VAL A 192 -5.67 12.91 2.85
CA VAL A 192 -5.75 11.91 3.93
C VAL A 192 -4.41 11.80 4.68
N SER A 193 -3.27 11.81 3.99
CA SER A 193 -1.96 11.80 4.66
C SER A 193 -1.70 13.12 5.42
N ARG A 194 -1.96 14.26 4.77
CA ARG A 194 -1.67 15.62 5.27
C ARG A 194 -2.63 16.07 6.38
N LEU A 195 -3.92 15.96 6.11
CA LEU A 195 -4.98 16.52 6.95
C LEU A 195 -5.59 15.50 7.91
N PHE A 196 -5.35 14.20 7.71
CA PHE A 196 -5.88 13.16 8.59
C PHE A 196 -4.79 12.39 9.36
N VAL A 197 -3.97 11.58 8.69
CA VAL A 197 -3.03 10.67 9.36
C VAL A 197 -1.95 11.42 10.16
N THR A 198 -1.31 12.42 9.57
CA THR A 198 -0.28 13.21 10.28
C THR A 198 -0.84 13.87 11.55
N PRO A 199 -1.95 14.64 11.51
CA PRO A 199 -2.53 15.21 12.71
C PRO A 199 -3.08 14.15 13.67
N LEU A 200 -3.59 13.00 13.19
CA LEU A 200 -4.04 11.90 14.03
C LEU A 200 -2.90 11.30 14.85
N LEU A 201 -1.77 10.95 14.21
CA LEU A 201 -0.61 10.39 14.90
C LEU A 201 -0.06 11.37 15.95
N ARG A 202 0.01 12.66 15.63
CA ARG A 202 0.40 13.71 16.58
C ARG A 202 -0.59 13.86 17.73
N ALA A 203 -1.90 13.78 17.45
CA ALA A 203 -2.94 13.85 18.47
C ALA A 203 -2.88 12.65 19.43
N LEU A 204 -2.64 11.45 18.90
CA LEU A 204 -2.43 10.23 19.67
C LEU A 204 -1.18 10.36 20.54
N LYS A 205 -0.03 10.75 19.97
CA LYS A 205 1.22 10.97 20.72
C LYS A 205 1.08 12.02 21.83
N ARG A 206 0.24 13.05 21.62
CA ARG A 206 -0.03 14.09 22.62
C ARG A 206 -0.96 13.60 23.74
N SER A 207 -1.90 12.72 23.43
CA SER A 207 -3.00 12.35 24.34
C SER A 207 -2.77 11.04 25.09
N LEU A 208 -1.81 10.24 24.65
CA LEU A 208 -1.53 8.91 25.18
C LEU A 208 -0.11 8.82 25.77
N PRO A 209 0.16 7.83 26.64
CA PRO A 209 1.52 7.52 27.08
C PRO A 209 2.49 7.30 25.90
N PRO A 210 3.81 7.54 26.11
CA PRO A 210 4.81 7.30 25.09
C PRO A 210 4.69 5.91 24.46
N SER A 211 4.72 5.84 23.13
CA SER A 211 4.47 4.62 22.38
C SER A 211 5.46 4.49 21.24
N ARG A 212 6.30 3.45 21.29
CA ARG A 212 7.26 3.13 20.20
C ARG A 212 6.56 2.85 18.88
N TYR A 213 5.33 2.33 18.93
CA TYR A 213 4.51 2.09 17.75
C TYR A 213 4.05 3.40 17.10
N LEU A 214 3.63 4.38 17.91
CA LEU A 214 3.31 5.70 17.38
C LEU A 214 4.54 6.42 16.83
N ASP A 215 5.69 6.32 17.51
CA ASP A 215 6.95 6.87 17.00
C ASP A 215 7.37 6.20 15.69
N PHE A 216 7.14 4.89 15.56
CA PHE A 216 7.38 4.15 14.33
C PHE A 216 6.50 4.66 13.18
N LEU A 217 5.18 4.72 13.36
CA LEU A 217 4.26 5.20 12.33
C LEU A 217 4.54 6.65 11.93
N ASP A 218 4.80 7.52 12.91
CA ASP A 218 5.10 8.95 12.72
C ASP A 218 6.48 9.19 12.08
N SER A 219 7.34 8.15 12.01
CA SER A 219 8.62 8.23 11.30
C SER A 219 8.47 8.18 9.77
N PHE A 220 7.37 7.62 9.25
CA PHE A 220 7.11 7.58 7.82
C PHE A 220 6.54 8.92 7.33
N ARG A 221 7.13 9.48 6.27
CA ARG A 221 6.63 10.71 5.65
C ARG A 221 5.27 10.49 4.98
N TYR A 222 5.06 9.31 4.39
CA TYR A 222 3.84 8.90 3.70
C TYR A 222 3.47 7.46 4.10
N PRO A 223 2.94 7.24 5.32
CA PRO A 223 2.60 5.90 5.80
C PRO A 223 1.55 5.21 4.92
N LEU A 224 0.73 5.97 4.19
CA LEU A 224 -0.30 5.48 3.27
C LEU A 224 0.15 5.35 1.81
N ALA A 225 1.45 5.46 1.50
CA ALA A 225 1.90 5.21 0.12
C ALA A 225 1.53 3.76 -0.28
N GLY A 226 1.08 3.51 -1.51
CA GLY A 226 0.83 2.13 -1.97
C GLY A 226 2.14 1.39 -2.23
N GLU A 227 3.16 2.14 -2.64
CA GLU A 227 4.40 1.61 -3.20
C GLU A 227 5.32 1.15 -2.08
N CYS A 228 5.58 -0.15 -2.03
CA CYS A 228 6.54 -0.73 -1.12
C CYS A 228 7.24 -1.94 -1.76
N ALA A 229 8.42 -2.25 -1.25
CA ALA A 229 9.09 -3.49 -1.57
C ALA A 229 9.51 -4.19 -0.28
N MET A 230 9.56 -5.51 -0.31
CA MET A 230 9.94 -6.32 0.84
C MET A 230 10.46 -7.69 0.42
N HIS A 231 11.20 -8.36 1.31
CA HIS A 231 11.57 -9.75 1.08
C HIS A 231 10.36 -10.68 1.12
N VAL A 232 10.41 -11.77 0.35
CA VAL A 232 9.36 -12.81 0.34
C VAL A 232 9.07 -13.35 1.75
N ASP A 233 10.08 -13.43 2.62
CA ASP A 233 9.89 -13.90 4.00
C ASP A 233 9.08 -12.93 4.88
N VAL A 234 9.07 -11.64 4.55
CA VAL A 234 8.15 -10.69 5.19
C VAL A 234 6.72 -11.01 4.77
N ILE A 235 6.48 -11.20 3.46
CA ILE A 235 5.15 -11.48 2.89
C ILE A 235 4.50 -12.71 3.51
N ARG A 236 5.28 -13.77 3.80
CA ARG A 236 4.78 -15.02 4.40
C ARG A 236 4.09 -14.80 5.75
N ARG A 237 4.47 -13.75 6.47
CA ARG A 237 3.98 -13.44 7.83
C ARG A 237 2.95 -12.32 7.87
N LEU A 238 2.63 -11.69 6.74
CA LEU A 238 1.72 -10.55 6.71
C LEU A 238 0.25 -10.96 6.84
N HIS A 239 -0.38 -10.55 7.94
CA HIS A 239 -1.84 -10.52 8.03
C HIS A 239 -2.37 -9.26 7.34
N LEU A 240 -2.75 -9.39 6.07
CA LEU A 240 -3.19 -8.23 5.26
C LEU A 240 -4.59 -7.75 5.65
N THR A 241 -4.73 -6.50 6.06
CA THR A 241 -6.05 -5.87 6.20
C THR A 241 -6.65 -5.58 4.81
N THR A 242 -7.91 -5.95 4.60
CA THR A 242 -8.59 -5.89 3.28
C THR A 242 -9.16 -4.52 2.91
N HIS A 243 -9.27 -3.63 3.89
CA HIS A 243 -9.83 -2.29 3.76
C HIS A 243 -8.73 -1.23 3.57
N TRP A 244 -9.09 0.05 3.62
CA TRP A 244 -8.17 1.19 3.42
C TRP A 244 -7.10 1.36 4.51
N GLY A 245 -7.07 0.45 5.49
CA GLY A 245 -6.03 0.37 6.50
C GLY A 245 -4.84 -0.51 6.07
N LEU A 246 -4.85 -1.08 4.86
CA LEU A 246 -3.82 -1.97 4.30
C LEU A 246 -2.40 -1.51 4.61
N GLU A 247 -2.06 -0.28 4.25
CA GLU A 247 -0.71 0.23 4.41
C GLU A 247 -0.32 0.34 5.90
N ILE A 248 -1.25 0.75 6.78
CA ILE A 248 -1.05 0.78 8.23
C ILE A 248 -0.92 -0.66 8.79
N GLY A 249 -1.71 -1.60 8.28
CA GLY A 249 -1.66 -3.01 8.65
C GLY A 249 -0.30 -3.63 8.34
N ILE A 250 0.22 -3.41 7.13
CA ILE A 250 1.58 -3.84 6.73
C ILE A 250 2.62 -3.25 7.69
N LEU A 251 2.55 -1.96 8.00
CA LEU A 251 3.47 -1.32 8.94
C LEU A 251 3.36 -1.92 10.35
N SER A 252 2.16 -2.25 10.80
CA SER A 252 1.91 -2.87 12.12
C SER A 252 2.54 -4.25 12.23
N GLU A 253 2.37 -5.09 11.21
CA GLU A 253 2.94 -6.43 11.16
C GLU A 253 4.47 -6.38 11.10
N VAL A 254 5.03 -5.48 10.29
CA VAL A 254 6.50 -5.34 10.21
C VAL A 254 7.09 -4.77 11.51
N PHE A 255 6.39 -3.85 12.18
CA PHE A 255 6.81 -3.35 13.50
C PHE A 255 6.86 -4.46 14.56
N ARG A 256 5.92 -5.41 14.49
CA ARG A 256 5.84 -6.55 15.41
C ARG A 256 7.02 -7.50 15.23
N ASP A 257 7.39 -7.80 13.99
CA ASP A 257 8.29 -8.91 13.68
C ASP A 257 9.75 -8.49 13.43
N TYR A 258 10.00 -7.22 13.09
CA TYR A 258 11.32 -6.76 12.64
C TYR A 258 11.85 -5.56 13.42
N SER A 259 13.19 -5.46 13.48
CA SER A 259 13.86 -4.28 14.03
C SER A 259 13.64 -3.07 13.12
N THR A 260 13.47 -1.89 13.71
CA THR A 260 13.38 -0.64 12.94
C THR A 260 14.65 -0.32 12.14
N ARG A 261 15.79 -0.95 12.48
CA ARG A 261 17.05 -0.88 11.70
C ARG A 261 16.98 -1.61 10.36
N GLN A 262 16.02 -2.52 10.21
CA GLN A 262 15.78 -3.29 8.98
C GLN A 262 14.65 -2.67 8.15
N ILE A 263 14.17 -1.49 8.51
CA ILE A 263 13.07 -0.81 7.84
C ILE A 263 13.57 0.53 7.34
N CYS A 264 13.32 0.81 6.07
CA CYS A 264 13.62 2.11 5.49
C CYS A 264 12.42 2.69 4.73
N GLN A 265 12.45 4.00 4.55
CA GLN A 265 11.67 4.68 3.54
C GLN A 265 12.58 5.28 2.47
N VAL A 266 12.12 5.35 1.23
CA VAL A 266 12.92 5.73 0.08
C VAL A 266 12.21 6.82 -0.71
N ASP A 267 12.93 7.89 -1.02
CA ASP A 267 12.49 8.88 -1.98
C ASP A 267 12.43 8.21 -3.35
N ILE A 268 11.29 8.16 -4.03
CA ILE A 268 11.19 7.45 -5.32
C ILE A 268 10.90 8.38 -6.51
N ALA A 269 10.49 9.63 -6.25
CA ALA A 269 10.04 10.54 -7.29
C ALA A 269 10.05 12.01 -6.85
N ASP A 270 10.45 12.90 -7.75
CA ASP A 270 10.39 14.36 -7.54
C ASP A 270 8.95 14.83 -7.29
N THR A 271 8.06 14.45 -8.19
CA THR A 271 6.60 14.61 -8.04
C THR A 271 5.94 13.28 -8.30
N TYR A 272 4.81 13.06 -7.65
CA TYR A 272 4.02 11.85 -7.78
C TYR A 272 2.56 12.20 -8.07
N ASP A 273 2.04 11.70 -9.18
CA ASP A 273 0.68 11.93 -9.63
C ASP A 273 -0.05 10.62 -9.90
N HIS A 274 -1.31 10.55 -9.46
CA HIS A 274 -2.17 9.39 -9.65
C HIS A 274 -3.62 9.82 -9.89
N LYS A 275 -4.51 8.86 -10.16
CA LYS A 275 -5.92 9.18 -10.38
C LYS A 275 -6.57 9.79 -9.12
N HIS A 276 -7.04 11.03 -9.24
CA HIS A 276 -7.67 11.74 -8.12
C HIS A 276 -9.13 11.33 -7.91
N GLN A 277 -9.48 11.02 -6.65
CA GLN A 277 -10.87 10.85 -6.23
C GLN A 277 -11.51 12.22 -5.97
N PRO A 278 -12.66 12.56 -6.58
CA PRO A 278 -13.34 13.82 -6.32
C PRO A 278 -13.85 13.89 -4.87
N ILE A 279 -13.86 15.09 -4.29
CA ILE A 279 -14.68 15.37 -3.09
C ILE A 279 -16.12 15.49 -3.57
N GLY A 280 -16.75 14.37 -3.90
CA GLY A 280 -18.19 14.33 -4.08
C GLY A 280 -18.87 14.33 -2.71
N HIS A 281 -20.03 14.98 -2.61
CA HIS A 281 -21.02 14.88 -1.52
C HIS A 281 -21.43 13.41 -1.29
N SER A 282 -20.51 12.63 -0.79
CA SER A 282 -20.64 11.20 -0.55
C SER A 282 -21.25 11.03 0.82
N SER A 283 -22.31 10.23 0.89
CA SER A 283 -22.90 9.81 2.16
C SER A 283 -21.82 9.31 3.13
N HIS A 284 -22.14 9.22 4.42
CA HIS A 284 -21.27 8.67 5.49
C HIS A 284 -20.64 7.28 5.19
N LEU A 285 -20.91 6.66 4.04
CA LEU A 285 -20.55 5.29 3.65
C LEU A 285 -19.63 5.20 2.42
N THR A 286 -19.31 6.29 1.72
CA THR A 286 -18.46 6.23 0.50
C THR A 286 -17.30 7.24 0.52
N GLY A 287 -16.27 6.97 -0.29
CA GLY A 287 -15.14 7.89 -0.49
C GLY A 287 -14.16 8.01 0.69
N LEU A 288 -13.65 9.23 0.89
CA LEU A 288 -12.60 9.55 1.88
C LEU A 288 -13.03 9.31 3.34
N ASN A 289 -14.33 9.34 3.64
CA ASN A 289 -14.84 9.15 5.01
C ASN A 289 -14.68 7.71 5.45
N ARG A 290 -15.06 6.76 4.58
CA ARG A 290 -14.81 5.34 4.80
C ARG A 290 -13.32 5.08 4.97
N MET A 291 -12.49 5.68 4.12
CA MET A 291 -11.03 5.58 4.23
C MET A 291 -10.53 6.03 5.61
N CYS A 292 -10.97 7.18 6.11
CA CYS A 292 -10.53 7.69 7.43
C CYS A 292 -11.03 6.82 8.59
N ARG A 293 -12.26 6.29 8.52
CA ARG A 293 -12.76 5.34 9.52
C ARG A 293 -11.93 4.06 9.55
N ASP A 294 -11.69 3.47 8.39
CA ASP A 294 -10.92 2.23 8.23
C ASP A 294 -9.48 2.40 8.72
N ILE A 295 -8.83 3.53 8.41
CA ILE A 295 -7.50 3.89 8.92
C ILE A 295 -7.53 4.07 10.43
N SER A 296 -8.54 4.78 10.97
CA SER A 296 -8.69 4.97 12.42
C SER A 296 -8.72 3.62 13.13
N VAL A 297 -9.58 2.71 12.66
CA VAL A 297 -9.71 1.36 13.23
C VAL A 297 -8.37 0.62 13.18
N SER A 298 -7.65 0.64 12.05
CA SER A 298 -6.32 0.00 11.98
C SER A 298 -5.31 0.58 12.96
N VAL A 299 -5.26 1.91 13.13
CA VAL A 299 -4.34 2.52 14.10
C VAL A 299 -4.72 2.13 15.53
N LEU A 300 -6.01 2.18 15.89
CA LEU A 300 -6.50 1.84 17.22
C LEU A 300 -6.32 0.35 17.54
N GLN A 301 -6.57 -0.54 16.57
CA GLN A 301 -6.28 -1.98 16.69
C GLN A 301 -4.79 -2.24 16.87
N GLY A 302 -3.93 -1.56 16.09
CA GLY A 302 -2.49 -1.64 16.26
C GLY A 302 -2.03 -1.19 17.66
N LEU A 303 -2.59 -0.10 18.19
CA LEU A 303 -2.33 0.35 19.56
C LEU A 303 -2.78 -0.67 20.61
N ALA A 304 -3.98 -1.22 20.47
CA ALA A 304 -4.50 -2.23 21.38
C ALA A 304 -3.67 -3.52 21.33
N ALA A 305 -3.19 -3.93 20.17
CA ALA A 305 -2.27 -5.06 20.00
C ALA A 305 -0.92 -4.84 20.71
N GLN A 306 -0.52 -3.58 20.91
CA GLN A 306 0.65 -3.19 21.71
C GLN A 306 0.34 -2.99 23.21
N GLY A 307 -0.88 -3.35 23.65
CA GLY A 307 -1.31 -3.29 25.05
C GLY A 307 -1.86 -1.92 25.48
N GLN A 308 -2.14 -1.01 24.55
CA GLN A 308 -2.67 0.30 24.88
C GLN A 308 -4.19 0.25 25.05
N VAL A 309 -4.66 0.55 26.26
CA VAL A 309 -6.10 0.60 26.56
C VAL A 309 -6.66 1.96 26.12
N LEU A 310 -7.81 1.93 25.47
CA LEU A 310 -8.51 3.10 24.96
C LEU A 310 -9.96 3.08 25.45
N ASP A 311 -10.43 4.22 25.94
CA ASP A 311 -11.83 4.43 26.32
C ASP A 311 -12.40 5.65 25.59
N LEU A 312 -13.70 5.90 25.77
CA LEU A 312 -14.38 7.01 25.11
C LEU A 312 -13.84 8.39 25.53
N GLY A 313 -13.27 8.51 26.74
CA GLY A 313 -12.60 9.74 27.21
C GLY A 313 -11.32 10.03 26.44
N HIS A 314 -10.51 9.00 26.18
CA HIS A 314 -9.34 9.10 25.30
C HIS A 314 -9.76 9.51 23.89
N VAL A 315 -10.77 8.84 23.31
CA VAL A 315 -11.28 9.16 21.95
C VAL A 315 -11.69 10.64 21.84
N ARG A 316 -12.47 11.15 22.79
CA ARG A 316 -12.89 12.56 22.82
C ARG A 316 -11.68 13.51 22.88
N THR A 317 -10.71 13.20 23.73
CA THR A 317 -9.49 14.00 23.89
C THR A 317 -8.65 14.01 22.61
N ILE A 318 -8.48 12.85 21.97
CA ILE A 318 -7.74 12.69 20.71
C ILE A 318 -8.42 13.51 19.60
N VAL A 319 -9.75 13.44 19.46
CA VAL A 319 -10.50 14.20 18.45
C VAL A 319 -10.33 15.70 18.65
N THR A 320 -10.41 16.20 19.89
CA THR A 320 -10.16 17.62 20.18
C THR A 320 -8.72 18.04 19.87
N ALA A 321 -7.73 17.21 20.25
CA ALA A 321 -6.33 17.47 19.94
C ALA A 321 -6.09 17.48 18.41
N TYR A 322 -6.66 16.52 17.69
CA TYR A 322 -6.62 16.41 16.23
C TYR A 322 -7.14 17.69 15.57
N GLN A 323 -8.32 18.17 15.99
CA GLN A 323 -8.94 19.38 15.43
C GLN A 323 -8.04 20.61 15.57
N ARG A 324 -7.29 20.73 16.67
CA ARG A 324 -6.33 21.84 16.83
C ARG A 324 -5.11 21.66 15.92
N ILE A 325 -4.53 20.46 15.91
CA ILE A 325 -3.30 20.17 15.17
C ILE A 325 -3.50 20.29 13.65
N VAL A 326 -4.66 19.84 13.13
CA VAL A 326 -4.94 19.93 11.70
C VAL A 326 -5.04 21.38 11.23
N LEU A 327 -5.60 22.29 12.03
CA LEU A 327 -5.67 23.72 11.70
C LEU A 327 -4.28 24.34 11.59
N ASP A 328 -3.40 24.08 12.57
CA ASP A 328 -2.02 24.59 12.56
C ASP A 328 -1.22 24.02 11.35
N LEU A 329 -1.47 22.76 10.98
CA LEU A 329 -0.88 22.12 9.80
C LEU A 329 -1.42 22.68 8.48
N MET A 330 -2.71 23.02 8.41
CA MET A 330 -3.30 23.63 7.21
C MET A 330 -2.64 24.97 6.89
N ASP A 331 -2.35 25.80 7.89
CA ASP A 331 -1.60 27.04 7.68
C ASP A 331 -0.18 26.75 7.18
N SER A 332 0.50 25.76 7.76
CA SER A 332 1.82 25.32 7.30
C SER A 332 1.80 24.86 5.82
N TYR A 333 0.78 24.09 5.42
CA TYR A 333 0.64 23.65 4.04
C TYR A 333 0.27 24.79 3.10
N ALA A 334 -0.49 25.77 3.56
CA ALA A 334 -0.78 26.97 2.79
C ALA A 334 0.47 27.81 2.54
N ASP A 335 1.36 27.93 3.52
CA ASP A 335 2.65 28.62 3.35
C ASP A 335 3.57 27.85 2.39
N VAL A 336 3.60 26.51 2.49
CA VAL A 336 4.31 25.64 1.53
C VAL A 336 3.75 25.82 0.12
N ALA A 337 2.44 25.91 -0.05
CA ALA A 337 1.85 26.16 -1.36
C ALA A 337 2.21 27.58 -1.87
N ALA A 338 2.10 28.60 -1.02
CA ALA A 338 2.36 29.98 -1.39
C ALA A 338 3.79 30.19 -1.88
N ILE A 339 4.80 29.67 -1.16
CA ILE A 339 6.21 29.83 -1.57
C ILE A 339 6.54 29.07 -2.86
N ASN A 340 5.80 27.99 -3.17
CA ASN A 340 5.98 27.20 -4.39
C ASN A 340 5.03 27.62 -5.54
N GLY A 341 4.27 28.71 -5.39
CA GLY A 341 3.33 29.17 -6.42
C GLY A 341 2.15 28.22 -6.66
N LEU A 342 1.83 27.36 -5.69
CA LEU A 342 0.73 26.41 -5.75
C LEU A 342 -0.55 27.02 -5.17
N THR A 343 -1.69 26.47 -5.58
CA THR A 343 -3.02 26.86 -5.11
C THR A 343 -3.57 25.84 -4.13
N ILE A 344 -4.19 26.33 -3.05
CA ILE A 344 -4.95 25.51 -2.10
C ILE A 344 -6.34 26.13 -1.91
N ASP A 345 -7.35 25.28 -2.00
CA ASP A 345 -8.70 25.63 -1.57
C ASP A 345 -8.83 25.42 -0.05
N ARG A 346 -8.58 26.48 0.71
CA ARG A 346 -8.66 26.46 2.18
C ARG A 346 -10.06 26.07 2.68
N GLY A 347 -11.12 26.46 1.97
CA GLY A 347 -12.49 26.14 2.35
C GLY A 347 -12.78 24.64 2.21
N SER A 348 -12.34 24.05 1.10
CA SER A 348 -12.44 22.60 0.87
C SER A 348 -11.57 21.81 1.87
N GLU A 349 -10.35 22.26 2.19
CA GLU A 349 -9.51 21.60 3.19
C GLU A 349 -10.12 21.66 4.61
N ALA A 350 -10.69 22.80 5.00
CA ALA A 350 -11.37 22.95 6.29
C ALA A 350 -12.60 22.04 6.39
N MET A 351 -13.38 21.94 5.32
CA MET A 351 -14.52 21.02 5.25
C MET A 351 -14.06 19.56 5.38
N ALA A 352 -12.99 19.17 4.67
CA ALA A 352 -12.43 17.82 4.78
C ALA A 352 -11.95 17.52 6.21
N ALA A 353 -11.21 18.44 6.84
CA ALA A 353 -10.73 18.27 8.21
C ALA A 353 -11.87 18.07 9.22
N LYS A 354 -12.99 18.79 9.06
CA LYS A 354 -14.20 18.63 9.89
C LYS A 354 -14.80 17.22 9.73
N ILE A 355 -14.98 16.79 8.49
CA ILE A 355 -15.55 15.46 8.19
C ILE A 355 -14.64 14.34 8.71
N PHE A 356 -13.33 14.51 8.62
CA PHE A 356 -12.36 13.56 9.16
C PHE A 356 -12.41 13.50 10.69
N ALA A 357 -12.64 14.61 11.39
CA ALA A 357 -12.83 14.61 12.84
C ALA A 357 -14.09 13.82 13.26
N GLU A 358 -15.20 13.99 12.52
CA GLU A 358 -16.43 13.22 12.73
C GLU A 358 -16.19 11.72 12.49
N SER A 359 -15.50 11.38 11.39
CA SER A 359 -15.13 10.00 11.05
C SER A 359 -14.25 9.35 12.13
N LEU A 360 -13.28 10.09 12.67
CA LEU A 360 -12.42 9.64 13.77
C LEU A 360 -13.20 9.36 15.05
N TYR A 361 -14.12 10.27 15.41
CA TYR A 361 -14.94 10.10 16.61
C TYR A 361 -15.84 8.87 16.48
N GLU A 362 -16.51 8.69 15.35
CA GLU A 362 -17.37 7.53 15.10
C GLU A 362 -16.58 6.22 15.10
N ALA A 363 -15.42 6.18 14.45
CA ALA A 363 -14.56 5.00 14.44
C ALA A 363 -14.04 4.66 15.84
N GLY A 364 -13.59 5.66 16.61
CA GLY A 364 -13.13 5.48 17.98
C GLY A 364 -14.25 5.05 18.93
N LYS A 365 -15.43 5.66 18.82
CA LYS A 365 -16.61 5.26 19.58
C LYS A 365 -16.96 3.80 19.29
N ARG A 366 -17.03 3.43 18.01
CA ARG A 366 -17.30 2.06 17.58
C ARG A 366 -16.26 1.07 18.13
N PHE A 367 -14.98 1.41 18.03
CA PHE A 367 -13.89 0.58 18.55
C PHE A 367 -13.99 0.29 20.05
N VAL A 368 -14.47 1.26 20.84
CA VAL A 368 -14.62 1.13 22.29
C VAL A 368 -15.92 0.43 22.70
N GLU A 369 -17.03 0.73 22.01
CA GLU A 369 -18.37 0.28 22.40
C GLU A 369 -18.76 -1.07 21.77
N GLU A 370 -18.28 -1.35 20.56
CA GLU A 370 -18.51 -2.63 19.89
C GLU A 370 -17.29 -3.53 20.06
N ASP A 371 -17.51 -4.85 20.17
CA ASP A 371 -16.44 -5.84 20.05
C ASP A 371 -15.89 -5.83 18.61
N CYS A 372 -15.03 -4.85 18.32
CA CYS A 372 -14.38 -4.66 17.03
C CYS A 372 -13.17 -5.58 16.86
N SER A 373 -13.13 -6.71 17.58
CA SER A 373 -12.14 -7.77 17.36
C SER A 373 -12.40 -8.45 16.01
N SER A 374 -11.87 -7.84 14.96
CA SER A 374 -11.73 -8.54 13.68
C SER A 374 -10.56 -9.50 13.80
N PRO A 375 -10.76 -10.82 13.61
CA PRO A 375 -9.64 -11.75 13.57
C PRO A 375 -8.69 -11.32 12.44
N LEU A 376 -7.38 -11.48 12.68
CA LEU A 376 -6.37 -11.21 11.67
C LEU A 376 -6.65 -12.06 10.43
N THR A 377 -6.42 -11.47 9.27
CA THR A 377 -6.55 -12.18 8.00
C THR A 377 -5.53 -13.31 7.95
N PRO A 378 -5.93 -14.55 7.67
CA PRO A 378 -5.02 -15.69 7.73
C PRO A 378 -3.86 -15.53 6.75
N THR A 379 -2.65 -15.85 7.20
CA THR A 379 -1.47 -15.91 6.34
C THR A 379 -1.51 -17.15 5.46
N TRP A 380 -0.88 -17.12 4.28
CA TRP A 380 -0.77 -18.32 3.45
C TRP A 380 0.03 -19.45 4.12
N ASP A 381 0.93 -19.13 5.05
CA ASP A 381 1.61 -20.12 5.88
C ASP A 381 0.61 -20.86 6.82
N GLU A 382 -0.40 -20.17 7.36
CA GLU A 382 -1.47 -20.79 8.14
C GLU A 382 -2.41 -21.62 7.27
N VAL A 383 -2.76 -21.10 6.08
CA VAL A 383 -3.59 -21.84 5.12
C VAL A 383 -2.90 -23.13 4.70
N THR A 384 -1.63 -23.07 4.29
CA THR A 384 -0.85 -24.22 3.82
C THR A 384 -0.53 -25.23 4.91
N ARG A 385 -0.34 -24.80 6.15
CA ARG A 385 -0.20 -25.71 7.28
C ARG A 385 -1.43 -26.59 7.47
N SER A 386 -2.60 -26.05 7.18
CA SER A 386 -3.88 -26.76 7.30
C SER A 386 -4.26 -27.52 6.01
N HIS A 387 -3.92 -26.96 4.85
CA HIS A 387 -4.26 -27.45 3.50
C HIS A 387 -3.04 -27.32 2.57
N PRO A 388 -2.07 -28.25 2.62
CA PRO A 388 -0.80 -28.14 1.88
C PRO A 388 -0.97 -28.04 0.35
N GLU A 389 -2.04 -28.61 -0.19
CA GLU A 389 -2.35 -28.65 -1.62
C GLU A 389 -2.93 -27.34 -2.18
N ILE A 390 -3.32 -26.39 -1.32
CA ILE A 390 -4.08 -25.21 -1.73
C ILE A 390 -3.29 -24.31 -2.70
N LEU A 391 -1.97 -24.22 -2.54
CA LEU A 391 -1.12 -23.40 -3.41
C LEU A 391 -1.04 -24.00 -4.81
N GLU A 392 -0.97 -25.33 -4.91
CA GLU A 392 -0.99 -26.04 -6.19
C GLU A 392 -2.35 -25.90 -6.87
N ARG A 393 -3.44 -25.94 -6.11
CA ARG A 393 -4.80 -25.66 -6.61
C ARG A 393 -4.93 -24.23 -7.13
N LEU A 394 -4.40 -23.23 -6.42
CA LEU A 394 -4.42 -21.82 -6.87
C LEU A 394 -3.59 -21.64 -8.15
N GLN A 395 -2.38 -22.20 -8.19
CA GLN A 395 -1.54 -22.16 -9.38
C GLN A 395 -2.23 -22.83 -10.59
N SER A 396 -2.87 -23.98 -10.36
CA SER A 396 -3.61 -24.71 -11.38
C SER A 396 -4.83 -23.94 -11.87
N ALA A 397 -5.59 -23.30 -10.96
CA ALA A 397 -6.72 -22.44 -11.31
C ALA A 397 -6.30 -21.31 -12.26
N VAL A 398 -5.23 -20.60 -11.91
CA VAL A 398 -4.67 -19.51 -12.74
C VAL A 398 -4.18 -20.03 -14.09
N ALA A 399 -3.51 -21.18 -14.12
CA ALA A 399 -3.01 -21.78 -15.36
C ALA A 399 -4.15 -22.23 -16.29
N LEU A 400 -5.21 -22.83 -15.74
CA LEU A 400 -6.38 -23.27 -16.48
C LEU A 400 -7.21 -22.10 -17.01
N ASP A 401 -7.43 -21.06 -16.20
CA ASP A 401 -8.09 -19.83 -16.66
C ASP A 401 -7.30 -19.20 -17.81
N ARG A 402 -5.97 -19.10 -17.67
CA ARG A 402 -5.12 -18.63 -18.78
C ARG A 402 -5.29 -19.54 -20.00
N ALA A 403 -5.18 -20.86 -19.89
CA ALA A 403 -5.29 -21.74 -21.06
C ALA A 403 -6.65 -21.63 -21.78
N GLU A 404 -7.74 -21.51 -21.03
CA GLU A 404 -9.10 -21.39 -21.55
C GLU A 404 -9.31 -20.07 -22.30
N TYR A 405 -8.89 -18.94 -21.72
CA TYR A 405 -9.18 -17.61 -22.26
C TYR A 405 -8.07 -17.00 -23.12
N ASN A 406 -6.88 -17.60 -23.16
CA ASN A 406 -5.74 -17.18 -23.98
C ASN A 406 -5.81 -17.73 -25.43
N SER A 407 -6.94 -18.31 -25.84
CA SER A 407 -7.11 -18.93 -27.15
C SER A 407 -8.02 -18.13 -28.09
N ASN A 408 -7.42 -17.85 -29.26
CA ASN A 408 -7.80 -17.03 -30.43
C ASN A 408 -7.90 -15.53 -30.22
#